data_AF-A0A0A7RBI3-F1
#
_entry.id   AF-A0A0A7RBI3-F1
#
_cell.length_a   1.000
_cell.length_b   1.000
_cell.length_c   1.000
_cell.angle_alpha   90.00
_cell.angle_beta   90.00
_cell.angle_gamma   90.00
#
_symmetry.space_group_name_H-M   'P 1'
#
loop_
_entity.id
_entity.type
_entity.pdbx_description
1 polymer ?
#
loop_
_entity_poly.entity_id
_entity_poly.type
_entity_poly.pdbx_seq_one_letter_code
_entity_poly.pdbx_strand_id
1 'polypeptide(L)'
;MQLISFLMILVSSLISVAFYTILERKILGYIQFRKGPNKVGFLGILQPFSDAIKLFSKSLFNSETMNFFLSSLSPALSLFISMIMWMNLPFSNLGLIDLSISILIFIFISSLSVFSL
;
A
#
# COMPACT_ATOMS: atom_id res chain seq x y z
N MET A 1 9.47 21.85 -7.54
CA MET A 1 10.18 20.56 -7.70
C MET A 1 9.81 19.56 -6.62
N GLN A 2 9.89 19.92 -5.34
CA GLN A 2 9.59 19.00 -4.23
C GLN A 2 8.14 18.49 -4.19
N LEU A 3 7.16 19.32 -4.56
CA LEU A 3 5.75 18.89 -4.68
C LEU A 3 5.52 17.89 -5.83
N ILE A 4 6.23 18.06 -6.94
CA ILE A 4 6.18 17.15 -8.09
C ILE A 4 6.87 15.83 -7.74
N SER A 5 8.03 15.87 -7.06
CA SER A 5 8.68 14.65 -6.59
C SER A 5 7.84 13.92 -5.55
N PHE A 6 7.13 14.63 -4.67
CA PHE A 6 6.19 14.03 -3.72
C PHE A 6 5.05 13.29 -4.42
N LEU A 7 4.39 13.93 -5.38
CA LEU A 7 3.32 13.29 -6.15
C LEU A 7 3.84 12.08 -6.94
N MET A 8 5.03 12.17 -7.53
CA MET A 8 5.65 11.04 -8.23
C MET A 8 5.95 9.86 -7.29
N ILE A 9 6.49 10.12 -6.10
CA ILE A 9 6.76 9.08 -5.09
C ILE A 9 5.46 8.43 -4.64
N LEU A 10 4.41 9.21 -4.38
CA LEU A 10 3.09 8.68 -3.98
C LEU A 10 2.43 7.81 -5.07
N VAL A 11 2.41 8.29 -6.30
CA VAL A 11 1.76 7.55 -7.40
C VAL A 11 2.54 6.27 -7.71
N SER A 12 3.87 6.34 -7.74
CA SER A 12 4.71 5.16 -8.01
C SER A 12 4.61 4.11 -6.90
N SER A 13 4.54 4.52 -5.61
CA SER A 13 4.40 3.59 -4.51
C SER A 13 3.07 2.84 -4.56
N LEU A 14 1.94 3.51 -4.83
CA LEU A 14 0.63 2.87 -4.98
C LEU A 14 0.58 1.86 -6.14
N ILE A 15 1.15 2.24 -7.30
CA ILE A 15 1.22 1.35 -8.46
C ILE A 15 2.09 0.12 -8.15
N SER A 16 3.21 0.31 -7.45
CA SER A 16 4.11 -0.78 -7.09
C SER A 16 3.41 -1.82 -6.19
N VAL A 17 2.64 -1.37 -5.18
CA VAL A 17 1.88 -2.23 -4.28
C VAL A 17 0.81 -3.01 -5.04
N ALA A 18 0.10 -2.38 -5.98
CA ALA A 18 -0.91 -3.05 -6.80
C ALA A 18 -0.32 -4.22 -7.60
N PHE A 19 0.82 -4.04 -8.26
CA PHE A 19 1.47 -5.12 -9.02
C PHE A 19 2.17 -6.15 -8.14
N TYR A 20 2.64 -5.76 -6.95
CA TYR A 20 3.20 -6.69 -5.98
C TYR A 20 2.20 -7.81 -5.63
N THR A 21 0.89 -7.51 -5.54
CA THR A 21 -0.14 -8.53 -5.29
C THR A 21 -0.22 -9.61 -6.37
N ILE A 22 -0.03 -9.25 -7.65
CA ILE A 22 -0.01 -10.23 -8.75
C ILE A 22 1.25 -11.09 -8.66
N LEU A 23 2.39 -10.42 -8.42
CA LEU A 23 3.68 -11.08 -8.32
C LEU A 23 3.64 -12.14 -7.22
N GLU A 24 3.14 -11.79 -6.03
CA GLU A 24 2.97 -12.72 -4.92
C GLU A 24 2.09 -13.94 -5.32
N ARG A 25 0.91 -13.69 -5.90
CA ARG A 25 0.00 -14.77 -6.33
C ARG A 25 0.61 -15.67 -7.41
N LYS A 26 1.42 -15.12 -8.31
CA LYS A 26 2.11 -15.90 -9.37
C LYS A 26 3.23 -16.74 -8.78
N ILE A 27 4.09 -16.16 -7.94
CA ILE A 27 5.19 -16.89 -7.29
C ILE A 27 4.66 -18.05 -6.44
N LEU A 28 3.66 -17.79 -5.59
CA LEU A 28 3.03 -18.84 -4.79
C LEU A 28 2.38 -19.93 -5.65
N GLY A 29 1.77 -19.55 -6.79
CA GLY A 29 1.27 -20.51 -7.75
C GLY A 29 2.36 -21.44 -8.26
N TYR A 30 3.47 -20.87 -8.74
CA TYR A 30 4.58 -21.64 -9.29
C TYR A 30 5.20 -22.60 -8.26
N ILE A 31 5.38 -22.15 -7.02
CA ILE A 31 5.90 -23.00 -5.92
C ILE A 31 4.94 -24.17 -5.64
N GLN A 32 3.63 -23.93 -5.72
CA GLN A 32 2.58 -24.92 -5.45
C GLN A 32 2.19 -25.75 -6.69
N PHE A 33 2.97 -25.72 -7.78
CA PHE A 33 2.65 -26.38 -9.05
C PHE A 33 1.28 -26.04 -9.64
N ARG A 34 0.74 -24.84 -9.35
CA ARG A 34 -0.51 -24.33 -9.94
C ARG A 34 -0.27 -23.01 -10.67
N LYS A 35 -1.06 -22.73 -11.70
CA LYS A 35 -0.96 -21.41 -12.36
C LYS A 35 -1.59 -20.35 -11.46
N GLY A 36 -0.87 -19.24 -11.27
CA GLY A 36 -1.42 -18.02 -10.68
C GLY A 36 -2.49 -17.38 -11.58
N PRO A 37 -2.96 -16.16 -11.25
CA PRO A 37 -3.96 -15.47 -12.04
C PRO A 37 -3.46 -15.22 -13.47
N ASN A 38 -4.08 -15.90 -14.45
CA ASN A 38 -3.74 -15.80 -15.87
C ASN A 38 -4.93 -15.39 -16.76
N LYS A 39 -6.17 -15.37 -16.23
CA LYS A 39 -7.40 -15.17 -17.03
C LYS A 39 -7.82 -13.71 -17.18
N VAL A 40 -7.54 -12.85 -16.20
CA VAL A 40 -8.01 -11.45 -16.19
C VAL A 40 -7.05 -10.57 -17.02
N GLY A 41 -7.43 -10.26 -18.25
CA GLY A 41 -6.60 -9.50 -19.20
C GLY A 41 -5.46 -10.32 -19.80
N PHE A 42 -4.46 -9.65 -20.37
CA PHE A 42 -3.27 -10.30 -20.91
C PHE A 42 -2.41 -10.84 -19.76
N LEU A 43 -2.25 -12.17 -19.66
CA LEU A 43 -1.44 -12.85 -18.62
C LEU A 43 -1.80 -12.47 -17.16
N GLY A 44 -3.01 -12.01 -16.88
CA GLY A 44 -3.43 -11.63 -15.52
C GLY A 44 -2.99 -10.24 -15.05
N ILE A 45 -2.44 -9.38 -15.91
CA ILE A 45 -1.91 -8.05 -15.53
C ILE A 45 -3.01 -7.12 -15.00
N LEU A 46 -4.26 -7.29 -15.44
CA LEU A 46 -5.39 -6.45 -15.03
C LEU A 46 -6.06 -6.91 -13.72
N GLN A 47 -5.57 -7.98 -13.10
CA GLN A 47 -6.14 -8.52 -11.85
C GLN A 47 -6.29 -7.49 -10.71
N PRO A 48 -5.29 -6.66 -10.35
CA PRO A 48 -5.39 -5.77 -9.20
C PRO A 48 -6.43 -4.68 -9.42
N PHE A 49 -6.63 -4.24 -10.67
CA PHE A 49 -7.71 -3.33 -11.02
C PHE A 49 -9.08 -3.98 -10.84
N SER A 50 -9.25 -5.25 -11.26
CA SER A 50 -10.50 -5.98 -11.05
C SER A 50 -10.82 -6.22 -9.58
N ASP A 51 -9.80 -6.51 -8.76
CA ASP A 51 -9.95 -6.72 -7.32
C ASP A 51 -10.32 -5.38 -6.62
N ALA A 52 -9.72 -4.26 -7.02
CA ALA A 52 -10.04 -2.94 -6.50
C ALA A 52 -11.49 -2.54 -6.82
N ILE A 53 -11.93 -2.67 -8.08
CA ILE A 53 -13.31 -2.34 -8.49
C ILE A 53 -14.31 -3.21 -7.72
N LYS A 54 -14.01 -4.50 -7.54
CA LYS A 54 -14.84 -5.42 -6.76
C LYS A 54 -14.98 -4.97 -5.31
N LEU A 55 -13.91 -4.52 -4.66
CA LEU A 55 -13.96 -4.01 -3.29
C LEU A 55 -14.76 -2.72 -3.17
N PHE A 56 -14.60 -1.77 -4.12
CA PHE A 56 -15.38 -0.52 -4.12
C PHE A 56 -16.88 -0.74 -4.35
N SER A 57 -17.26 -1.77 -5.10
CA SER A 57 -18.68 -2.11 -5.32
C SER A 57 -19.35 -2.83 -4.14
N LYS A 58 -18.56 -3.33 -3.17
CA LYS A 58 -19.09 -4.13 -2.06
C LYS A 58 -19.68 -3.20 -0.99
N SER A 59 -20.85 -3.57 -0.45
CA SER A 59 -21.43 -2.86 0.69
C SER A 59 -20.50 -2.93 1.89
N LEU A 60 -20.38 -1.81 2.61
CA LEU A 60 -19.68 -1.78 3.90
C LEU A 60 -20.46 -2.66 4.89
N PHE A 61 -19.82 -3.72 5.38
CA PHE A 61 -20.38 -4.56 6.43
C PHE A 61 -19.96 -3.99 7.78
N ASN A 62 -20.91 -3.38 8.49
CA ASN A 62 -20.74 -3.05 9.90
C ASN A 62 -21.27 -4.22 10.73
N SER A 63 -20.45 -4.76 11.63
CA SER A 63 -20.94 -5.70 12.64
C SER A 63 -21.62 -4.95 13.79
N GLU A 64 -22.65 -5.55 14.37
CA GLU A 64 -23.56 -4.90 15.33
C GLU A 64 -22.88 -4.38 16.60
N THR A 65 -21.71 -4.92 16.98
CA THR A 65 -21.00 -4.57 18.23
C THR A 65 -19.78 -3.65 18.05
N MET A 66 -19.58 -3.05 16.87
CA MET A 66 -18.37 -2.26 16.59
C MET A 66 -18.56 -0.75 16.73
N ASN A 67 -17.51 -0.08 17.24
CA ASN A 67 -17.40 1.38 17.21
C ASN A 67 -17.10 1.87 15.78
N PHE A 68 -18.11 2.39 15.10
CA PHE A 68 -18.01 2.84 13.69
C PHE A 68 -16.91 3.87 13.43
N PHE A 69 -16.69 4.78 14.38
CA PHE A 69 -15.66 5.81 14.26
C PHE A 69 -14.25 5.22 14.24
N LEU A 70 -13.95 4.30 15.17
CA LEU A 70 -12.64 3.66 15.26
C LEU A 70 -12.41 2.71 14.07
N SER A 71 -13.42 1.97 13.64
CA SER A 71 -13.30 1.03 12.51
C SER A 71 -13.08 1.70 11.15
N SER A 72 -13.53 2.95 10.97
CA SER A 72 -13.30 3.73 9.75
C SER A 72 -11.99 4.52 9.79
N LEU A 73 -11.56 4.95 10.99
CA LEU A 73 -10.29 5.65 11.16
C LEU A 73 -9.06 4.74 11.10
N SER A 74 -9.15 3.51 11.63
CA SER A 74 -7.97 2.63 11.68
C SER A 74 -7.36 2.33 10.30
N PRO A 75 -8.15 2.02 9.23
CA PRO A 75 -7.59 1.80 7.90
C PRO A 75 -7.09 3.10 7.23
N ALA A 76 -7.66 4.25 7.59
CA ALA A 76 -7.19 5.54 7.09
C ALA A 76 -5.83 5.92 7.71
N LEU A 77 -5.68 5.69 9.02
CA LEU A 77 -4.44 5.93 9.75
C LEU A 77 -3.31 5.00 9.26
N SER A 78 -3.58 3.72 9.02
CA SER A 78 -2.56 2.79 8.53
C SER A 78 -2.01 3.19 7.16
N LEU A 79 -2.88 3.60 6.24
CA LEU A 79 -2.48 4.14 4.94
C LEU A 79 -1.67 5.43 5.10
N PHE A 80 -2.10 6.35 5.96
CA PHE A 80 -1.40 7.61 6.18
C PHE A 80 0.03 7.40 6.72
N ILE A 81 0.19 6.55 7.74
CA ILE A 81 1.50 6.22 8.32
C ILE A 81 2.41 5.58 7.26
N SER A 82 1.87 4.69 6.42
CA SER A 82 2.65 4.06 5.35
C SER A 82 3.17 5.07 4.33
N MET A 83 2.41 6.11 3.99
CA MET A 83 2.84 7.15 3.05
C MET A 83 3.94 8.04 3.61
N ILE A 84 3.89 8.37 4.90
CA ILE A 84 4.95 9.13 5.57
C ILE A 84 6.26 8.33 5.58
N MET A 85 6.20 7.01 5.78
CA MET A 85 7.39 6.16 5.77
C MET A 85 8.14 6.23 4.43
N TRP A 86 7.43 6.27 3.30
CA TRP A 86 8.05 6.42 1.98
C TRP A 86 8.79 7.75 1.82
N MET A 87 8.33 8.83 2.45
CA MET A 87 8.99 10.15 2.32
C MET A 87 10.37 10.20 2.96
N ASN A 88 10.65 9.35 3.95
CA ASN A 88 11.91 9.33 4.69
C ASN A 88 13.01 8.52 3.99
N LEU A 89 12.68 7.79 2.93
CA LEU A 89 13.66 7.01 2.20
C LEU A 89 14.53 7.91 1.31
N PRO A 90 15.86 7.70 1.28
CA PRO A 90 16.75 8.51 0.46
C PRO A 90 16.56 8.17 -1.02
N PHE A 91 15.84 9.03 -1.75
CA PHE A 91 15.67 8.92 -3.19
C PHE A 91 16.66 9.81 -3.94
N SER A 92 17.95 9.46 -4.01
CA SER A 92 18.98 10.22 -4.76
C SER A 92 18.72 11.76 -4.80
N ASN A 93 18.45 12.34 -5.98
CA ASN A 93 18.17 13.77 -6.15
C ASN A 93 16.68 14.17 -5.99
N LEU A 94 15.79 13.19 -5.81
CA LEU A 94 14.34 13.33 -5.72
C LEU A 94 13.82 13.18 -4.29
N GLY A 95 14.70 12.92 -3.32
CA GLY A 95 14.39 12.76 -1.90
C GLY A 95 13.70 14.00 -1.34
N LEU A 96 12.64 13.78 -0.57
CA LEU A 96 11.84 14.85 0.00
C LEU A 96 12.44 15.39 1.29
N ILE A 97 12.97 14.50 2.11
CA ILE A 97 13.44 14.79 3.45
C ILE A 97 14.80 14.11 3.59
N ASP A 98 15.87 14.88 3.46
CA ASP A 98 17.21 14.43 3.80
C ASP A 98 17.57 15.02 5.17
N LEU A 99 17.30 14.25 6.22
CA LEU A 99 17.64 14.60 7.59
C LEU A 99 18.75 13.67 8.06
N SER A 100 19.72 14.22 8.79
CA SER A 100 20.79 13.44 9.44
C SER A 100 20.24 12.39 10.42
N ILE A 101 19.00 12.56 10.89
CA ILE A 101 18.31 11.72 11.87
C ILE A 101 17.25 10.82 11.18
N SER A 102 17.34 10.62 9.86
CA SER A 102 16.37 9.84 9.06
C SER A 102 16.08 8.45 9.63
N ILE A 103 17.09 7.74 10.13
CA ILE A 103 16.95 6.40 10.73
C ILE A 103 16.09 6.44 12.00
N LEU A 104 16.30 7.43 12.87
CA LEU A 104 15.54 7.55 14.12
C LEU A 104 14.07 7.91 13.84
N ILE A 105 13.84 8.77 12.83
CA ILE A 105 12.50 9.13 12.36
C ILE A 105 11.78 7.90 11.82
N PHE A 106 12.47 7.07 11.03
CA PHE A 106 11.94 5.79 10.55
C PHE A 106 11.50 4.87 11.70
N ILE A 107 12.33 4.73 12.74
CA ILE A 107 12.00 3.91 13.92
C ILE A 107 10.78 4.48 14.65
N PHE A 108 10.72 5.81 14.87
CA PHE A 108 9.59 6.44 15.54
C PHE A 108 8.28 6.20 14.78
N ILE A 109 8.26 6.41 13.47
CA ILE A 109 7.05 6.22 12.66
C ILE A 109 6.65 4.74 12.60
N SER A 110 7.62 3.82 12.56
CA SER A 110 7.33 2.38 12.64
C SER A 110 6.67 1.98 13.97
N SER A 111 6.98 2.66 15.07
CA SER A 111 6.29 2.40 16.35
C SER A 111 4.82 2.86 16.32
N LEU A 112 4.52 3.92 15.56
CA LEU A 112 3.16 4.45 15.43
C LEU A 112 2.24 3.53 14.62
N SER A 113 2.77 2.71 13.71
CA SER A 113 1.93 1.83 12.87
C SER A 113 1.17 0.78 13.68
N VAL A 114 1.64 0.45 14.89
CA VAL A 114 0.95 -0.49 15.80
C VAL A 114 -0.43 0.01 16.21
N PHE A 115 -0.63 1.33 16.33
CA PHE A 115 -1.92 1.90 16.74
C PHE A 115 -3.01 1.80 15.64
N SER A 116 -2.61 1.54 14.41
CA SER A 116 -3.54 1.45 13.27
C SER A 116 -4.08 0.04 13.01
N LEU A 117 -3.49 -0.97 13.65
CA LEU A 117 -3.88 -2.37 13.61
C LEU A 117 -4.95 -2.66 14.66
#